data_AF-T0VDS5-F1
#
_entry.id   AF-T0VDS5-F1
#
_cell.length_a   1.000
_cell.length_b   1.000
_cell.length_c   1.000
_cell.angle_alpha   90.00
_cell.angle_beta   90.00
_cell.angle_gamma   90.00
#
_symmetry.space_group_name_H-M   'P 1'
#
loop_
_entity.id
_entity.type
_entity.pdbx_description
1 polymer ?
#
loop_
_entity_poly.entity_id
_entity_poly.type
_entity_poly.pdbx_seq_one_letter_code
_entity_poly.pdbx_strand_id
1 'polypeptide(L)'
;MPIITEKQENKKQVLTLNELSKRKVVEHNSLITSIAKMDKTPLKMFELAVSCINTEEPPKDNAVYLSKEELFSFFKVDDSNKHTRFKQAIAKMQEQAFFEIKEEKNKGFKFRRILPIPTVEWTDYDDKVMIRFNQDIIPY
;
A
#
# COMPACT_ATOMS: atom_id res chain seq x y z
N MET A 1 7.00 -30.40 -29.00
CA MET A 1 6.41 -30.40 -27.63
C MET A 1 7.32 -31.26 -26.76
N PRO A 2 7.90 -30.67 -25.70
CA PRO A 2 7.25 -30.70 -24.39
C PRO A 2 7.14 -29.33 -23.72
N ILE A 3 6.15 -29.25 -22.81
CA ILE A 3 5.78 -28.17 -21.91
C ILE A 3 6.45 -28.46 -20.57
N ILE A 4 7.24 -27.54 -20.00
CA ILE A 4 7.51 -27.46 -18.55
C ILE A 4 7.70 -25.97 -18.15
N THR A 5 6.56 -25.35 -17.86
CA THR A 5 6.18 -24.57 -16.66
C THR A 5 7.20 -23.64 -15.98
N GLU A 6 6.85 -22.35 -16.05
CA GLU A 6 6.84 -21.34 -14.97
C GLU A 6 7.65 -21.61 -13.71
N LYS A 7 8.64 -20.73 -13.48
CA LYS A 7 8.88 -20.08 -12.19
C LYS A 7 9.72 -18.84 -12.45
N GLN A 8 9.07 -17.77 -12.92
CA GLN A 8 9.62 -16.43 -12.70
C GLN A 8 9.54 -16.20 -11.19
N GLU A 9 10.64 -16.53 -10.50
CA GLU A 9 10.89 -16.06 -9.15
C GLU A 9 10.99 -14.53 -9.22
N ASN A 10 9.85 -13.85 -9.25
CA ASN A 10 9.72 -12.46 -8.85
C ASN A 10 10.14 -12.43 -7.38
N LYS A 11 11.46 -12.30 -7.15
CA LYS A 11 12.02 -11.94 -5.86
C LYS A 11 11.38 -10.60 -5.51
N LYS A 12 10.31 -10.63 -4.71
CA LYS A 12 9.70 -9.47 -4.05
C LYS A 12 10.85 -8.75 -3.32
N GLN A 13 11.51 -7.80 -3.97
CA GLN A 13 12.42 -6.89 -3.29
C GLN A 13 11.54 -6.01 -2.43
N VAL A 14 11.47 -6.35 -1.14
CA VAL A 14 10.80 -5.54 -0.13
C VAL A 14 11.58 -4.23 -0.04
N LEU A 15 11.17 -3.23 -0.82
CA LEU A 15 11.73 -1.89 -0.76
C LEU A 15 11.43 -1.33 0.62
N THR A 16 12.48 -0.98 1.35
CA THR A 16 12.34 -0.42 2.69
C THR A 16 11.96 1.06 2.58
N LEU A 17 11.21 1.58 3.55
CA LEU A 17 10.77 3.00 3.59
C LEU A 17 11.91 4.01 3.39
N ASN A 18 13.12 3.66 3.82
CA ASN A 18 14.34 4.46 3.67
C ASN A 18 14.83 4.59 2.21
N GLU A 19 14.34 3.75 1.30
CA GLU A 19 14.68 3.77 -0.12
C GLU A 19 13.65 4.58 -0.91
N LEU A 20 12.37 4.53 -0.51
CA LEU A 20 11.30 5.35 -1.06
C LEU A 20 11.47 6.85 -0.73
N SER A 21 12.05 7.17 0.43
CA SER A 21 12.33 8.55 0.86
C SER A 21 13.48 9.25 0.12
N LYS A 22 14.31 8.49 -0.61
CA LYS A 22 15.51 8.99 -1.30
C LYS A 22 15.26 9.45 -2.75
N ARG A 23 14.08 9.19 -3.32
CA ARG A 23 13.68 9.79 -4.60
C ARG A 23 13.26 11.27 -4.37
N LYS A 24 13.17 12.06 -5.43
CA LYS A 24 13.41 13.53 -5.58
C LYS A 24 12.66 14.52 -4.64
N VAL A 25 12.95 14.46 -3.34
CA VAL A 25 13.02 15.48 -2.24
C VAL A 25 11.96 16.60 -2.06
N VAL A 26 11.14 17.02 -3.02
CA VAL A 26 10.13 18.10 -2.79
C VAL A 26 8.72 17.56 -2.49
N GLU A 27 8.36 16.39 -3.01
CA GLU A 27 7.07 15.72 -2.74
C GLU A 27 7.14 14.67 -1.60
N HIS A 28 8.35 14.35 -1.11
CA HIS A 28 8.60 13.19 -0.23
C HIS A 28 8.37 13.44 1.28
N ASN A 29 8.36 14.68 1.75
CA ASN A 29 8.12 14.94 3.18
C ASN A 29 6.67 14.64 3.60
N SER A 30 5.72 14.87 2.68
CA SER A 30 4.31 14.53 2.87
C SER A 30 4.11 13.02 2.90
N LEU A 31 4.83 12.27 2.07
CA LEU A 31 4.76 10.80 2.06
C LEU A 31 5.21 10.19 3.40
N ILE A 32 6.36 10.66 3.90
CA ILE A 32 6.98 10.18 5.14
C ILE A 32 6.14 10.55 6.36
N THR A 33 5.57 11.77 6.41
CA THR A 33 4.76 12.23 7.55
C THR A 33 3.43 11.48 7.68
N SER A 34 2.83 11.07 6.57
CA SER A 34 1.60 10.27 6.57
C SER A 34 1.84 8.83 7.03
N ILE A 35 2.96 8.23 6.60
CA ILE A 35 3.39 6.90 7.03
C ILE A 35 3.70 6.88 8.53
N ALA A 36 4.32 7.95 9.06
CA ALA A 36 4.64 8.07 10.47
C ALA A 36 3.40 8.14 11.41
N LYS A 37 2.21 8.41 10.87
CA LYS A 37 0.95 8.50 11.63
C LYS A 37 0.17 7.17 11.69
N MET A 38 0.62 6.13 10.99
CA MET A 38 -0.10 4.85 10.93
C MET A 38 0.21 3.94 12.13
N ASP A 39 -0.81 3.20 12.57
CA ASP A 39 -0.65 2.10 13.53
C ASP A 39 0.25 0.99 12.94
N LYS A 40 0.97 0.26 13.81
CA LYS A 40 1.96 -0.77 13.41
C LYS A 40 1.42 -1.83 12.45
N THR A 41 0.18 -2.29 12.62
CA THR A 41 -0.42 -3.34 11.77
C THR A 41 -0.85 -2.78 10.41
N PRO A 42 -1.66 -1.70 10.32
CA PRO A 42 -1.91 -0.99 9.07
C PRO A 42 -0.65 -0.63 8.29
N LEU A 43 0.41 -0.17 8.97
CA LEU A 43 1.69 0.16 8.34
C LEU A 43 2.33 -1.06 7.64
N LYS A 44 2.39 -2.21 8.32
CA LYS A 44 2.93 -3.45 7.72
C LYS A 44 2.11 -3.91 6.51
N MET A 45 0.78 -3.80 6.59
CA MET A 45 -0.11 -4.14 5.47
C MET A 45 0.13 -3.20 4.28
N PHE A 46 0.30 -1.90 4.54
CA PHE A 46 0.63 -0.90 3.54
C PHE A 46 1.98 -1.18 2.87
N GLU A 47 3.03 -1.43 3.65
CA GLU A 47 4.37 -1.79 3.15
C GLU A 47 4.33 -3.04 2.27
N LEU A 48 3.61 -4.09 2.70
CA LEU A 48 3.44 -5.30 1.90
C LEU A 48 2.75 -4.99 0.57
N ALA A 49 1.67 -4.21 0.60
CA ALA A 49 0.94 -3.82 -0.60
C ALA A 49 1.83 -3.04 -1.58
N VAL A 50 2.60 -2.06 -1.07
CA VAL A 50 3.54 -1.26 -1.87
C VAL A 50 4.65 -2.14 -2.44
N SER A 51 5.15 -3.12 -1.69
CA SER A 51 6.18 -4.05 -2.17
C SER A 51 5.74 -4.94 -3.33
N CYS A 52 4.41 -5.07 -3.53
CA CYS A 52 3.84 -5.83 -4.64
C CYS A 52 3.65 -4.97 -5.91
N ILE A 53 3.87 -3.65 -5.83
CA ILE A 53 3.84 -2.78 -7.01
C ILE A 53 5.10 -3.01 -7.82
N ASN A 54 4.94 -3.51 -9.04
CA ASN A 54 6.02 -3.48 -10.02
C ASN A 54 6.11 -2.06 -10.62
N THR A 55 7.17 -1.32 -10.29
CA THR A 55 7.35 0.04 -10.82
C THR A 55 7.75 0.09 -12.30
N GLU A 56 8.26 -1.02 -12.85
CA GLU A 56 8.64 -1.11 -14.27
C GLU A 56 7.43 -1.47 -15.15
N GLU A 57 6.48 -2.22 -14.60
CA GLU A 57 5.22 -2.59 -15.25
C GLU A 57 4.06 -2.42 -14.26
N PRO A 58 3.65 -1.17 -13.96
CA PRO A 58 2.58 -0.93 -13.00
C PRO A 58 1.26 -1.51 -13.50
N PRO A 59 0.45 -2.11 -12.62
CA PRO A 59 -0.83 -2.70 -13.01
C PRO A 59 -1.74 -1.63 -13.62
N LYS A 60 -2.40 -1.96 -14.74
CA LYS A 60 -3.23 -1.00 -15.51
C LYS A 60 -4.36 -0.39 -14.69
N ASP A 61 -4.89 -1.14 -13.73
CA ASP A 61 -5.95 -0.74 -12.81
C ASP A 61 -5.41 -0.20 -11.47
N ASN A 62 -4.07 -0.08 -11.35
CA ASN A 62 -3.36 0.39 -10.18
C ASN A 62 -3.67 -0.44 -8.92
N ALA A 63 -4.04 -1.71 -9.13
CA ALA A 63 -4.40 -2.62 -8.06
C ALA A 63 -3.35 -3.70 -7.86
N VAL A 64 -3.09 -4.03 -6.60
CA VAL A 64 -2.36 -5.23 -6.21
C VAL A 64 -3.31 -6.18 -5.50
N TYR A 65 -2.95 -7.47 -5.51
CA TYR A 65 -3.73 -8.50 -4.87
C TYR A 65 -2.88 -9.21 -3.82
N LEU A 66 -3.38 -9.25 -2.60
CA LEU A 66 -2.76 -9.91 -1.46
C LEU A 66 -3.65 -11.04 -0.97
N SER A 67 -3.03 -12.01 -0.29
CA SER A 67 -3.74 -13.10 0.40
C SER A 67 -4.22 -12.64 1.77
N LYS A 68 -5.44 -13.03 2.20
CA LYS A 68 -5.90 -12.81 3.58
C LYS A 68 -5.01 -13.57 4.54
N GLU A 69 -4.52 -14.76 4.18
CA GLU A 69 -3.54 -15.51 4.98
C GLU A 69 -2.25 -14.71 5.23
N GLU A 70 -1.67 -14.10 4.19
CA GLU A 70 -0.46 -13.28 4.31
C GLU A 70 -0.71 -12.07 5.23
N LEU A 71 -1.86 -11.39 5.06
CA LEU A 71 -2.25 -10.28 5.93
C LEU A 71 -2.58 -10.73 7.36
N PHE A 72 -3.16 -11.91 7.54
CA PHE A 72 -3.49 -12.48 8.85
C PHE A 72 -2.23 -12.79 9.68
N SER A 73 -1.10 -13.07 9.05
CA SER A 73 0.18 -13.27 9.74
C SER A 73 0.67 -12.04 10.51
N PHE A 74 0.13 -10.84 10.22
CA PHE A 74 0.46 -9.62 10.94
C PHE A 74 -0.27 -9.45 12.27
N PHE A 75 -1.30 -10.28 12.52
CA PHE A 75 -2.02 -10.32 13.78
C PHE A 75 -1.40 -11.41 14.68
N LYS A 76 -1.51 -11.23 16.00
CA LYS A 76 -1.02 -12.25 16.96
C LYS A 76 -1.87 -13.53 16.82
N VAL A 77 -1.25 -14.68 17.07
CA VAL A 77 -1.65 -16.01 16.57
C VAL A 77 -2.92 -16.60 17.23
N ASP A 78 -3.47 -15.95 18.25
CA ASP A 78 -4.59 -16.51 19.02
C ASP A 78 -5.77 -15.54 18.95
N ASP A 79 -6.63 -15.63 17.92
CA ASP A 79 -7.75 -14.70 17.90
C ASP A 79 -9.05 -15.22 17.26
N SER A 80 -10.02 -15.48 18.13
CA SER A 80 -11.45 -15.55 17.81
C SER A 80 -11.96 -14.28 17.12
N ASN A 81 -11.23 -13.16 17.20
CA ASN A 81 -11.59 -11.89 16.56
C ASN A 81 -10.75 -11.53 15.32
N LYS A 82 -10.03 -12.48 14.71
CA LYS A 82 -9.14 -12.21 13.56
C LYS A 82 -9.84 -11.43 12.43
N HIS A 83 -11.08 -11.78 12.11
CA HIS A 83 -11.85 -11.15 11.05
C HIS A 83 -12.25 -9.70 11.39
N THR A 84 -12.62 -9.45 12.65
CA THR A 84 -12.94 -8.10 13.14
C THR A 84 -11.70 -7.22 13.11
N ARG A 85 -10.57 -7.74 13.61
CA ARG A 85 -9.29 -7.02 13.57
C ARG A 85 -8.82 -6.72 12.16
N PHE A 86 -9.04 -7.66 11.24
CA PHE A 86 -8.74 -7.45 9.83
C PHE A 86 -9.54 -6.29 9.24
N LYS A 87 -10.86 -6.28 9.42
CA LYS A 87 -11.73 -5.17 8.96
C LYS A 87 -11.28 -3.83 9.54
N GLN A 88 -10.96 -3.80 10.84
CA GLN A 88 -10.45 -2.59 11.50
C GLN A 88 -9.09 -2.15 10.95
N ALA A 89 -8.17 -3.09 10.71
CA ALA A 89 -6.86 -2.78 10.17
C ALA A 89 -6.93 -2.25 8.73
N ILE A 90 -7.80 -2.82 7.89
CA ILE A 90 -8.04 -2.33 6.53
C ILE A 90 -8.62 -0.91 6.57
N ALA A 91 -9.65 -0.67 7.40
CA ALA A 91 -10.23 0.67 7.55
C ALA A 91 -9.19 1.69 8.01
N LYS A 92 -8.43 1.36 9.06
CA LYS A 92 -7.34 2.21 9.56
C LYS A 92 -6.25 2.46 8.53
N MET A 93 -5.89 1.45 7.74
CA MET A 93 -4.92 1.57 6.66
C MET A 93 -5.39 2.58 5.60
N GLN A 94 -6.68 2.62 5.26
CA GLN A 94 -7.21 3.64 4.35
C GLN A 94 -7.34 5.02 5.00
N GLU A 95 -7.79 5.11 6.25
CA GLU A 95 -8.08 6.38 6.92
C GLU A 95 -6.82 7.14 7.37
N GLN A 96 -5.82 6.42 7.89
CA GLN A 96 -4.58 7.00 8.42
C GLN A 96 -3.58 7.31 7.30
N ALA A 97 -3.74 6.67 6.15
CA ALA A 97 -2.95 6.97 4.97
C ALA A 97 -3.58 8.13 4.22
N PHE A 98 -3.05 9.34 4.37
CA PHE A 98 -3.38 10.46 3.50
C PHE A 98 -2.19 11.42 3.39
N PHE A 99 -1.87 11.87 2.19
CA PHE A 99 -0.80 12.84 1.95
C PHE A 99 -1.37 14.26 1.95
N GLU A 100 -0.70 15.17 2.65
CA GLU A 100 -0.95 16.60 2.56
C GLU A 100 0.17 17.24 1.77
N ILE A 101 -0.10 17.63 0.53
CA ILE A 101 0.87 18.28 -0.34
C ILE A 101 0.63 19.77 -0.29
N LYS A 102 1.69 20.52 0.01
CA LYS A 102 1.72 21.99 -0.05
C LYS A 102 2.66 22.38 -1.18
N GLU A 103 2.11 22.93 -2.25
CA GLU A 103 2.86 23.37 -3.43
C GLU A 103 2.88 24.90 -3.47
N GLU A 104 4.06 25.50 -3.57
CA GLU A 104 4.21 26.94 -3.76
C GLU A 104 3.91 27.30 -5.23
N LYS A 105 3.00 28.25 -5.44
CA LYS A 105 2.67 28.82 -6.75
C LYS A 105 2.84 30.33 -6.65
N ASN A 106 3.23 30.99 -7.74
CA ASN A 106 3.55 32.41 -7.85
C ASN A 106 2.91 33.41 -6.84
N LYS A 107 1.62 33.25 -6.48
CA LYS A 107 0.87 34.14 -5.56
C LYS A 107 0.41 33.50 -4.24
N GLY A 108 0.88 32.30 -3.86
CA GLY A 108 0.49 31.63 -2.63
C GLY A 108 0.76 30.12 -2.60
N PHE A 109 -0.01 29.37 -1.82
CA PHE A 109 0.14 27.92 -1.68
C PHE A 109 -1.08 27.18 -2.18
N LYS A 110 -0.87 26.10 -2.93
CA LYS A 110 -1.88 25.12 -3.29
C LYS A 110 -1.77 23.94 -2.32
N PHE A 111 -2.84 23.67 -1.59
CA PHE A 111 -2.95 22.53 -0.69
C PHE A 111 -3.74 21.42 -1.37
N ARG A 112 -3.23 20.18 -1.31
CA ARG A 112 -3.91 18.98 -1.77
C ARG A 112 -3.89 17.95 -0.66
N ARG A 113 -5.01 17.24 -0.47
CA ARG A 113 -5.10 16.07 0.40
C ARG A 113 -5.38 14.85 -0.47
N ILE A 114 -4.47 13.89 -0.47
CA ILE A 114 -4.53 12.72 -1.34
C ILE A 114 -4.66 11.46 -0.50
N LEU A 115 -5.67 10.65 -0.79
CA LEU A 115 -5.79 9.31 -0.23
C LEU A 115 -4.98 8.35 -1.12
N PRO A 116 -3.95 7.66 -0.58
CA PRO A 116 -3.11 6.74 -1.33
C PRO A 116 -3.84 5.46 -1.69
N ILE A 117 -4.80 5.03 -0.89
CA ILE A 117 -5.57 3.80 -1.11
C ILE A 117 -7.05 4.17 -1.21
N PRO A 118 -7.52 4.60 -2.40
CA PRO A 118 -8.92 4.97 -2.60
C PRO A 118 -9.87 3.78 -2.45
N THR A 119 -9.41 2.55 -2.70
CA THR A 119 -10.29 1.38 -2.68
C THR A 119 -9.55 0.15 -2.17
N VAL A 120 -10.18 -0.56 -1.23
CA VAL A 120 -9.80 -1.91 -0.82
C VAL A 120 -11.04 -2.78 -0.92
N GLU A 121 -10.94 -3.93 -1.57
CA GLU A 121 -12.05 -4.87 -1.77
C GLU A 121 -11.62 -6.28 -1.36
N TRP A 122 -12.51 -6.97 -0.65
CA TRP A 122 -12.31 -8.36 -0.22
C TRP A 122 -13.67 -8.99 0.02
N THR A 123 -13.72 -10.31 -0.04
CA THR A 123 -14.93 -11.07 0.28
C THR A 123 -14.71 -11.93 1.53
N ASP A 124 -15.79 -12.49 2.07
CA ASP A 124 -15.69 -13.49 3.12
C ASP A 124 -15.34 -14.88 2.57
N TYR A 125 -15.70 -15.18 1.31
CA TYR A 125 -15.58 -16.50 0.70
C TYR A 125 -14.26 -16.78 -0.07
N ASP A 126 -13.50 -15.76 -0.50
CA ASP A 126 -12.22 -15.94 -1.21
C ASP A 126 -11.02 -15.43 -0.41
N ASP A 127 -9.81 -15.93 -0.67
CA ASP A 127 -8.60 -15.49 0.05
C ASP A 127 -8.03 -14.15 -0.48
N LYS A 128 -8.74 -13.46 -1.35
CA LYS A 128 -8.18 -12.36 -2.14
C LYS A 128 -8.55 -11.00 -1.56
N VAL A 129 -7.55 -10.13 -1.44
CA VAL A 129 -7.71 -8.73 -1.04
C VAL A 129 -7.14 -7.87 -2.14
N MET A 130 -8.00 -7.11 -2.81
CA MET A 130 -7.60 -6.10 -3.78
C MET A 130 -7.30 -4.80 -3.05
N ILE A 131 -6.14 -4.20 -3.32
CA ILE A 131 -5.78 -2.86 -2.87
C ILE A 131 -5.52 -2.03 -4.11
N ARG A 132 -6.38 -1.06 -4.40
CA ARG A 132 -6.17 -0.08 -5.47
C ARG A 132 -5.46 1.13 -4.89
N PHE A 133 -4.31 1.46 -5.47
CA PHE A 133 -3.57 2.67 -5.16
C PHE A 133 -4.04 3.84 -6.02
N ASN A 134 -3.92 5.03 -5.48
CA ASN A 134 -4.20 6.26 -6.21
C ASN A 134 -3.13 6.50 -7.27
N GLN A 135 -3.56 6.80 -8.49
CA GLN A 135 -2.65 7.14 -9.59
C GLN A 135 -1.80 8.37 -9.29
N ASP A 136 -2.31 9.27 -8.44
CA ASP A 136 -1.56 10.45 -7.99
C ASP A 136 -0.35 10.10 -7.10
N ILE A 137 -0.18 8.84 -6.67
CA ILE A 137 0.85 8.40 -5.72
C ILE A 137 1.75 7.26 -6.23
N ILE A 138 1.32 6.55 -7.28
CA ILE A 138 2.16 5.54 -7.94
C ILE A 138 3.29 6.29 -8.64
N PRO A 139 4.53 5.79 -8.57
CA PRO A 139 5.70 6.54 -8.97
C PRO A 139 5.61 7.07 -10.41
N TYR A 140 5.90 8.36 -10.51
CA TYR A 140 7.04 8.81 -11.30
C TYR A 140 8.35 8.17 -10.79
#